data_AF-A0A3B5LSR3-F1
#
_entry.id   AF-A0A3B5LSR3-F1
#
_cell.length_a   1.000
_cell.length_b   1.000
_cell.length_c   1.000
_cell.angle_alpha   90.00
_cell.angle_beta   90.00
_cell.angle_gamma   90.00
#
_symmetry.space_group_name_H-M   'P 1'
#
loop_
_entity.id
_entity.type
_entity.pdbx_description
1 polymer ?
#
loop_
_entity_poly.entity_id
_entity_poly.type
_entity_poly.pdbx_seq_one_letter_code
_entity_poly.pdbx_strand_id
1 'polypeptide(L)'
;GDVTLGLCLREERRRQIRQDACLDCCPLTFLLSAPMTVKEVLQSLVDDNMVDCERIGTSNYYWAFPSKALHARKHKLEELKKQASDAKQRKVSVEKTVEKSKVGREGTKERSSLLKQLQSLREERTNLQAELEKYRECDPDVIKAMRESNVVAKEAVSRWTDNVFAIKSWTKKKFSFDDSRINKAFGIPEDFDYMD
;
A
#
# COMPACT_ATOMS: atom_id res chain seq x y z
N GLY A 1 46.62 12.72 -53.00
CA GLY A 1 45.53 12.06 -53.74
C GLY A 1 44.54 11.57 -52.72
N ASP A 2 43.62 12.41 -52.27
CA ASP A 2 42.44 12.90 -52.99
C ASP A 2 41.22 12.06 -52.58
N VAL A 3 40.34 12.68 -51.79
CA VAL A 3 38.99 13.11 -52.22
C VAL A 3 37.98 11.98 -52.04
N THR A 4 37.32 11.95 -50.87
CA THR A 4 36.02 11.24 -50.74
C THR A 4 35.16 11.64 -49.54
N LEU A 5 35.49 12.69 -48.79
CA LEU A 5 34.56 13.28 -47.79
C LEU A 5 34.20 14.75 -48.11
N GLY A 6 34.43 15.17 -49.36
CA GLY A 6 34.26 16.54 -49.83
C GLY A 6 32.89 16.92 -50.41
N LEU A 7 31.84 16.12 -50.21
CA LEU A 7 30.56 16.31 -50.92
C LEU A 7 29.32 16.56 -50.06
N CYS A 8 29.37 16.46 -48.73
CA CYS A 8 28.17 16.78 -47.91
C CYS A 8 28.15 18.20 -47.33
N LEU A 9 29.21 19.00 -47.51
CA LEU A 9 29.34 20.33 -46.89
C LEU A 9 29.44 21.47 -47.90
N ARG A 10 29.30 21.21 -49.20
CA ARG A 10 29.59 22.21 -50.23
C ARG A 10 28.37 22.99 -50.73
N GLU A 11 27.15 22.59 -50.37
CA GLU A 11 25.91 23.20 -50.89
C GLU A 11 24.99 23.83 -49.81
N GLU A 12 25.29 23.67 -48.52
CA GLU A 12 24.60 24.36 -47.41
C GLU A 12 25.45 25.50 -46.81
N ARG A 13 26.22 26.17 -47.67
CA ARG A 13 26.87 27.44 -47.35
C ARG A 13 25.82 28.54 -47.20
N ARG A 14 25.26 28.68 -46.01
CA ARG A 14 24.95 29.96 -45.35
C ARG A 14 24.38 29.66 -43.96
N ARG A 15 25.11 30.06 -42.91
CA ARG A 15 24.68 30.18 -41.49
C ARG A 15 25.13 29.06 -40.52
N GLN A 16 26.39 28.64 -40.56
CA GLN A 16 27.05 28.15 -39.33
C GLN A 16 27.87 29.31 -38.77
N ILE A 17 27.48 29.87 -37.63
CA ILE A 17 28.23 30.94 -36.96
C ILE A 17 29.14 30.28 -35.93
N ARG A 18 30.45 30.18 -36.22
CA ARG A 18 31.46 29.98 -35.16
C ARG A 18 31.54 31.27 -34.35
N GLN A 19 31.79 31.19 -33.04
CA GLN A 19 32.02 32.39 -32.20
C GLN A 19 33.11 33.31 -32.78
N ASP A 20 34.11 32.74 -33.46
CA ASP A 20 35.18 33.50 -34.13
C ASP A 20 34.74 34.15 -35.46
N ALA A 21 33.58 33.78 -36.01
CA ALA A 21 33.05 34.25 -37.28
C ALA A 21 31.87 35.24 -37.14
N CYS A 22 31.50 35.65 -35.92
CA CYS A 22 30.45 36.63 -35.67
C CYS A 22 30.72 38.01 -36.31
N LEU A 23 31.97 38.31 -36.68
CA LEU A 23 32.37 39.61 -37.22
C LEU A 23 32.01 39.82 -38.71
N ASP A 24 31.77 38.76 -39.49
CA ASP A 24 31.72 38.88 -40.96
C ASP A 24 30.32 38.72 -41.60
N CYS A 25 29.25 38.52 -40.83
CA CYS A 25 27.95 38.07 -41.38
C CYS A 25 26.76 39.04 -41.23
N CYS A 26 26.94 40.28 -40.74
CA CYS A 26 25.86 41.26 -40.66
C CYS A 26 26.30 42.65 -41.15
N PRO A 27 25.75 43.17 -42.27
CA PRO A 27 26.04 44.54 -42.72
C PRO A 27 25.31 45.63 -41.94
N LEU A 28 24.59 45.31 -40.85
CA LEU A 28 23.68 46.24 -40.15
C LEU A 28 23.77 46.24 -38.62
N THR A 29 24.85 45.73 -38.02
CA THR A 29 25.08 45.84 -36.57
C THR A 29 26.51 46.29 -36.27
N PHE A 30 26.84 47.46 -36.80
CA PHE A 30 28.00 48.23 -36.35
C PHE A 30 27.64 48.86 -35.00
N LEU A 31 27.66 48.10 -33.87
CA LEU A 31 27.70 48.60 -32.48
C LEU A 31 27.65 47.50 -31.39
N LEU A 32 28.31 46.34 -31.56
CA LEU A 32 28.53 45.39 -30.46
C LEU A 32 30.02 45.04 -30.38
N SER A 33 30.81 45.93 -29.78
CA SER A 33 32.28 45.86 -29.70
C SER A 33 32.80 45.19 -28.42
N ALA A 34 32.09 44.20 -27.86
CA ALA A 34 32.61 43.40 -26.75
C ALA A 34 32.27 41.90 -26.90
N PRO A 35 33.26 40.98 -26.83
CA PRO A 35 33.01 39.54 -26.94
C PRO A 35 32.10 39.00 -25.82
N MET A 36 32.06 39.68 -24.68
CA MET A 36 31.19 39.33 -23.55
C MET A 36 29.70 39.56 -23.85
N THR A 37 29.35 40.67 -24.51
CA THR A 37 27.95 41.02 -24.80
C THR A 37 27.36 40.10 -25.88
N VAL A 38 28.17 39.66 -26.84
CA VAL A 38 27.75 38.68 -27.86
C VAL A 38 27.39 37.34 -27.22
N LYS A 39 28.13 36.91 -26.19
CA LYS A 39 27.85 35.67 -25.46
C LYS A 39 26.54 35.76 -24.67
N GLU A 40 26.29 36.88 -24.01
CA GLU A 40 25.05 37.13 -23.25
C GLU A 40 23.81 37.12 -24.15
N VAL A 41 23.88 37.79 -25.30
CA VAL A 41 22.79 37.82 -26.29
C VAL A 41 22.55 36.44 -26.91
N LEU A 42 23.62 35.69 -27.23
CA LEU A 42 23.45 34.33 -27.74
C LEU A 42 22.82 33.40 -26.69
N GLN A 43 23.19 33.54 -25.42
CA GLN A 43 22.62 32.75 -24.35
C GLN A 43 21.12 33.07 -24.16
N SER A 44 20.72 34.35 -24.16
CA SER A 44 19.30 34.71 -24.06
C SER A 44 18.48 34.17 -25.24
N LEU A 45 19.04 34.15 -26.45
CA LEU A 45 18.37 33.59 -27.63
C LEU A 45 18.23 32.06 -27.58
N VAL A 46 19.20 31.38 -26.94
CA VAL A 46 19.12 29.94 -26.67
C VAL A 46 18.06 29.65 -25.62
N ASP A 47 18.02 30.44 -24.55
CA ASP A 47 17.04 30.29 -23.47
C ASP A 47 15.60 30.48 -24.00
N ASP A 48 15.42 31.42 -24.94
CA ASP A 48 14.16 31.64 -25.67
C ASP A 48 13.85 30.57 -26.74
N ASN A 49 14.68 29.52 -26.87
CA ASN A 49 14.59 28.45 -27.86
C ASN A 49 14.59 28.93 -29.34
N MET A 50 15.08 30.14 -29.61
CA MET A 50 15.18 30.71 -30.95
C MET A 50 16.44 30.25 -31.70
N VAL A 51 17.52 29.98 -30.95
CA VAL A 51 18.80 29.48 -31.45
C VAL A 51 19.13 28.17 -30.75
N ASP A 52 19.56 27.16 -31.51
CA ASP A 52 20.11 25.94 -30.94
C ASP A 52 21.57 26.12 -30.62
N CYS A 53 22.02 25.54 -29.50
CA CYS A 53 23.42 25.41 -29.19
C CYS A 53 23.80 23.94 -28.99
N GLU A 54 24.91 23.52 -29.57
CA GLU A 54 25.53 22.24 -29.25
C GLU A 54 27.02 22.43 -28.99
N ARG A 55 27.49 21.76 -27.95
CA ARG A 55 28.89 21.76 -27.58
C ARG A 55 29.57 20.55 -28.20
N ILE A 56 30.51 20.79 -29.11
CA ILE A 56 31.31 19.74 -29.73
C ILE A 56 32.78 19.97 -29.33
N GLY A 57 33.27 19.12 -28.43
CA GLY A 57 34.62 19.24 -27.86
C GLY A 57 34.76 20.44 -26.91
N THR A 58 35.64 21.38 -27.25
CA THR A 58 35.92 22.61 -26.49
C THR A 58 35.15 23.83 -27.00
N SER A 59 34.38 23.70 -28.09
CA SER A 59 33.70 24.82 -28.75
C SER A 59 32.17 24.64 -28.76
N ASN A 60 31.45 25.75 -28.66
CA ASN A 60 30.00 25.81 -28.80
C ASN A 60 29.62 26.24 -30.22
N TYR A 61 28.66 25.54 -30.82
CA TYR A 61 28.12 25.81 -32.15
C TYR A 61 26.68 26.28 -32.02
N TYR A 62 26.34 27.36 -32.73
CA TYR A 62 25.00 27.96 -32.71
C TYR A 62 24.40 27.95 -34.12
N TRP A 63 23.15 27.54 -34.25
CA TRP A 63 22.40 27.56 -35.51
C TRP A 63 20.91 27.79 -35.28
N ALA A 64 20.20 28.21 -36.32
CA ALA A 64 18.75 28.39 -36.27
C ALA A 64 18.12 28.07 -37.63
N PHE A 65 17.09 27.21 -37.63
CA PHE A 65 16.29 26.91 -38.81
C PHE A 65 14.93 27.61 -38.74
N PRO A 66 14.54 28.42 -39.75
CA PRO A 66 13.23 29.08 -39.77
C PRO A 66 12.04 28.12 -39.67
N SER A 67 12.22 26.88 -40.14
CA SER A 67 11.21 25.83 -40.12
C SER A 67 11.03 25.16 -38.75
N LYS A 68 12.00 25.25 -37.83
CA LYS A 68 11.99 24.53 -36.55
C LYS A 68 10.80 24.90 -35.67
N ALA A 69 10.54 26.20 -35.50
CA ALA A 69 9.42 26.68 -34.69
C ALA A 69 8.06 26.18 -35.22
N LEU A 70 7.91 26.12 -36.55
CA LEU A 70 6.72 25.60 -37.20
C LEU A 70 6.57 24.09 -36.96
N HIS A 71 7.64 23.30 -37.12
CA HIS A 71 7.60 21.86 -36.88
C HIS A 71 7.31 21.52 -35.42
N ALA A 72 7.93 22.23 -34.48
CA ALA A 72 7.68 22.06 -33.05
C ALA A 72 6.21 22.34 -32.69
N ARG A 73 5.62 23.41 -33.26
CA ARG A 73 4.19 23.72 -33.07
C ARG A 73 3.29 22.65 -33.68
N LYS A 74 3.59 22.16 -34.89
CA LYS A 74 2.84 21.07 -35.52
C LYS A 74 2.89 19.78 -34.69
N HIS A 75 4.07 19.39 -34.20
CA HIS A 75 4.23 18.20 -33.36
C HIS A 75 3.43 18.33 -32.06
N LYS A 76 3.54 19.47 -31.37
CA LYS A 76 2.73 19.76 -30.16
C LYS A 76 1.23 19.70 -30.45
N LEU A 77 0.80 20.21 -31.59
CA LEU A 77 -0.60 20.18 -32.01
C LEU A 77 -1.10 18.75 -32.24
N GLU A 78 -0.32 17.90 -32.92
CA GLU A 78 -0.67 16.49 -33.13
C GLU A 78 -0.66 15.69 -31.82
N GLU A 79 0.29 15.95 -30.93
CA GLU A 79 0.33 15.36 -29.60
C GLU A 79 -0.91 15.73 -28.77
N LEU A 80 -1.28 17.01 -28.73
CA LEU A 80 -2.46 17.49 -28.03
C LEU A 80 -3.76 16.92 -28.63
N LYS A 81 -3.84 16.79 -29.97
CA LYS A 81 -4.97 16.12 -30.64
C LYS A 81 -5.08 14.66 -30.21
N LYS A 82 -3.96 13.93 -30.16
CA LYS A 82 -3.95 12.53 -29.72
C LYS A 82 -4.41 12.42 -28.27
N GLN A 83 -3.86 13.24 -27.37
CA GLN A 83 -4.26 13.26 -25.96
C GLN A 83 -5.75 13.58 -25.79
N ALA A 84 -6.29 14.52 -26.58
CA ALA A 84 -7.71 14.86 -26.56
C ALA A 84 -8.60 13.70 -27.06
N SER A 85 -8.16 12.98 -28.10
CA SER A 85 -8.83 11.77 -28.59
C SER A 85 -8.84 10.67 -27.53
N ASP A 86 -7.69 10.38 -26.92
CA ASP A 86 -7.54 9.36 -25.89
C ASP A 86 -8.36 9.72 -24.63
N ALA A 87 -8.40 10.99 -24.24
CA ALA A 87 -9.25 11.46 -23.14
C ALA A 87 -10.75 11.30 -23.46
N LYS A 88 -11.18 11.60 -24.68
CA LYS A 88 -12.58 11.38 -25.12
C LYS A 88 -12.95 9.91 -25.09
N GLN A 89 -12.09 9.03 -25.60
CA GLN A 89 -12.32 7.58 -25.57
C GLN A 89 -12.40 7.06 -24.13
N ARG A 90 -11.48 7.50 -23.25
CA ARG A 90 -11.53 7.16 -21.82
C ARG A 90 -12.82 7.64 -21.18
N LYS A 91 -13.25 8.87 -21.43
CA LYS A 91 -14.53 9.41 -20.92
C LYS A 91 -15.70 8.49 -21.29
N VAL A 92 -15.83 8.15 -22.58
CA VAL A 92 -16.92 7.26 -23.05
C VAL A 92 -16.85 5.88 -22.39
N SER A 93 -15.65 5.32 -22.22
CA SER A 93 -15.48 4.01 -21.56
C SER A 93 -15.89 4.05 -20.08
N VAL A 94 -15.55 5.13 -19.37
CA VAL A 94 -15.90 5.32 -17.96
C VAL A 94 -17.40 5.56 -17.82
N GLU A 95 -18.00 6.41 -18.66
CA GLU A 95 -19.45 6.65 -18.69
C GLU A 95 -20.23 5.36 -18.93
N LYS A 96 -19.78 4.50 -19.87
CA LYS A 96 -20.38 3.18 -20.09
C LYS A 96 -20.27 2.27 -18.87
N THR A 97 -19.18 2.35 -18.12
CA THR A 97 -18.95 1.55 -16.91
C THR A 97 -19.81 2.03 -15.74
N VAL A 98 -19.93 3.35 -15.60
CA VAL A 98 -20.83 3.99 -14.64
C VAL A 98 -22.26 3.59 -14.93
N GLU A 99 -22.70 3.66 -16.19
CA GLU A 99 -24.07 3.31 -16.55
C GLU A 99 -24.38 1.84 -16.29
N LYS A 100 -23.47 0.93 -16.65
CA LYS A 100 -23.58 -0.50 -16.27
C LYS A 100 -23.68 -0.72 -14.76
N SER A 101 -22.96 0.08 -13.97
CA SER A 101 -22.94 -0.05 -12.50
C SER A 101 -24.18 0.56 -11.82
N LYS A 102 -24.86 1.50 -12.50
CA LYS A 102 -26.14 2.06 -12.04
C LYS A 102 -27.29 1.08 -12.20
N VAL A 103 -27.26 0.22 -13.22
CA VAL A 103 -28.26 -0.84 -13.39
C VAL A 103 -28.25 -1.74 -12.14
N GLY A 104 -29.37 -1.81 -11.43
CA GLY A 104 -29.50 -2.52 -10.15
C GLY A 104 -29.03 -1.75 -8.91
N ARG A 105 -28.52 -0.52 -9.07
CA ARG A 105 -28.21 0.46 -8.00
C ARG A 105 -28.98 1.75 -8.14
N GLU A 106 -30.17 1.66 -8.72
CA GLU A 106 -31.04 2.81 -8.91
C GLU A 106 -31.48 3.39 -7.56
N GLY A 107 -31.54 4.72 -7.47
CA GLY A 107 -31.94 5.46 -6.28
C GLY A 107 -33.44 5.40 -6.01
N THR A 108 -34.03 4.20 -6.02
CA THR A 108 -35.45 4.01 -5.71
C THR A 108 -35.70 4.17 -4.22
N LYS A 109 -36.90 4.63 -3.85
CA LYS A 109 -37.32 4.72 -2.44
C LYS A 109 -37.24 3.36 -1.75
N GLU A 110 -37.60 2.28 -2.46
CA GLU A 110 -37.52 0.90 -2.01
C GLU A 110 -36.09 0.47 -1.66
N ARG A 111 -35.09 0.81 -2.49
CA ARG A 111 -33.69 0.52 -2.18
C ARG A 111 -33.25 1.23 -0.91
N SER A 112 -33.65 2.50 -0.74
CA SER A 112 -33.29 3.27 0.45
C SER A 112 -33.92 2.71 1.72
N SER A 113 -35.17 2.22 1.67
CA SER A 113 -35.83 1.58 2.81
C SER A 113 -35.21 0.22 3.12
N LEU A 114 -34.91 -0.59 2.09
CA LEU A 114 -34.22 -1.88 2.25
C LEU A 114 -32.83 -1.72 2.86
N LEU A 115 -32.07 -0.69 2.46
CA LEU A 115 -30.75 -0.41 3.06
C LEU A 115 -30.87 -0.04 4.54
N LYS A 116 -31.88 0.75 4.92
CA LYS A 116 -32.16 1.06 6.33
C LYS A 116 -32.55 -0.19 7.13
N GLN A 117 -33.43 -1.03 6.57
CA GLN A 117 -33.81 -2.30 7.20
C GLN A 117 -32.63 -3.26 7.34
N LEU A 118 -31.77 -3.33 6.33
CA LEU A 118 -30.57 -4.15 6.37
C LEU A 118 -29.58 -3.65 7.43
N GLN A 119 -29.47 -2.33 7.62
CA GLN A 119 -28.69 -1.76 8.70
C GLN A 119 -29.27 -2.14 10.07
N SER A 120 -30.57 -1.94 10.28
CA SER A 120 -31.21 -2.26 11.56
C SER A 120 -31.11 -3.75 11.90
N LEU A 121 -31.31 -4.64 10.93
CA LEU A 121 -31.16 -6.09 11.12
C LEU A 121 -29.71 -6.50 11.43
N ARG A 122 -28.73 -5.79 10.89
CA ARG A 122 -27.32 -6.04 11.23
C ARG A 122 -27.02 -5.65 12.67
N GLU A 123 -27.52 -4.50 13.11
CA GLU A 123 -27.39 -4.02 14.49
C GLU A 123 -28.10 -4.97 15.47
N GLU A 124 -29.31 -5.42 15.14
CA GLU A 124 -30.06 -6.40 15.93
C GLU A 124 -29.30 -7.73 16.03
N ARG A 125 -28.80 -8.26 14.90
CA ARG A 125 -27.99 -9.48 14.91
C ARG A 125 -26.73 -9.34 15.76
N THR A 126 -26.05 -8.20 15.71
CA THR A 126 -24.88 -7.98 16.57
C THR A 126 -25.24 -7.93 18.04
N ASN A 127 -26.38 -7.33 18.40
CA ASN A 127 -26.85 -7.25 19.77
C ASN A 127 -27.25 -8.64 20.30
N LEU A 128 -28.02 -9.40 19.53
CA LEU A 128 -28.41 -10.78 19.88
C LEU A 128 -27.21 -11.69 20.00
N GLN A 129 -26.21 -11.55 19.13
CA GLN A 129 -24.98 -12.33 19.22
C GLN A 129 -24.16 -11.98 20.48
N ALA A 130 -24.10 -10.70 20.84
CA ALA A 130 -23.47 -10.27 22.09
C ALA A 130 -24.24 -10.74 23.34
N GLU A 131 -25.57 -10.84 23.24
CA GLU A 131 -26.41 -11.40 24.30
C GLU A 131 -26.20 -12.90 24.46
N LEU A 132 -26.18 -13.66 23.36
CA LEU A 132 -25.87 -15.09 23.37
C LEU A 132 -24.49 -15.40 23.98
N GLU A 133 -23.47 -14.60 23.69
CA GLU A 133 -22.13 -14.81 24.26
C GLU A 133 -22.15 -14.74 25.79
N LYS A 134 -23.03 -13.92 26.40
CA LYS A 134 -23.18 -13.87 27.87
C LYS A 134 -23.69 -15.19 28.45
N TYR A 135 -24.44 -15.96 27.65
CA TYR A 135 -25.05 -17.22 28.08
C TYR A 135 -24.25 -18.45 27.64
N ARG A 136 -23.11 -18.28 26.97
CA ARG A 136 -22.28 -19.38 26.46
C ARG A 136 -21.81 -20.35 27.55
N GLU A 137 -21.53 -19.85 28.75
CA GLU A 137 -21.15 -20.72 29.89
C GLU A 137 -22.35 -21.45 30.51
N CYS A 138 -23.57 -21.02 30.20
CA CYS A 138 -24.82 -21.63 30.66
C CYS A 138 -25.36 -22.67 29.68
N ASP A 139 -24.60 -23.05 28.66
CA ASP A 139 -24.99 -24.09 27.71
C ASP A 139 -25.20 -25.43 28.44
N PRO A 140 -26.37 -26.09 28.29
CA PRO A 140 -26.68 -27.34 28.99
C PRO A 140 -25.63 -28.42 28.80
N ASP A 141 -25.02 -28.49 27.62
CA ASP A 141 -23.97 -29.46 27.29
C ASP A 141 -22.66 -29.14 28.03
N VAL A 142 -22.30 -27.86 28.15
CA VAL A 142 -21.12 -27.42 28.92
C VAL A 142 -21.32 -27.71 30.41
N ILE A 143 -22.51 -27.39 30.94
CA ILE A 143 -22.88 -27.70 32.33
C ILE A 143 -22.85 -29.21 32.57
N LYS A 144 -23.37 -30.01 31.65
CA LYS A 144 -23.37 -31.47 31.75
C LYS A 144 -21.95 -32.03 31.76
N ALA A 145 -21.09 -31.58 30.85
CA ALA A 145 -19.68 -31.98 30.82
C ALA A 145 -18.95 -31.59 32.12
N MET A 146 -19.22 -30.39 32.66
CA MET A 146 -18.66 -29.97 33.95
C MET A 146 -19.14 -30.85 35.10
N ARG A 147 -20.42 -31.24 35.12
CA ARG A 147 -20.97 -32.17 36.13
C ARG A 147 -20.34 -33.56 36.02
N GLU A 148 -20.18 -34.10 34.82
CA GLU A 148 -19.52 -35.39 34.59
C GLU A 148 -18.06 -35.36 35.08
N SER A 149 -17.33 -34.28 34.78
CA SER A 149 -15.96 -34.09 35.29
C SER A 149 -15.92 -34.01 36.82
N ASN A 150 -16.87 -33.32 37.45
CA ASN A 150 -16.98 -33.24 38.91
C ASN A 150 -17.24 -34.62 39.54
N VAL A 151 -18.06 -35.47 38.91
CA VAL A 151 -18.29 -36.85 39.40
C VAL A 151 -16.99 -37.64 39.39
N VAL A 152 -16.24 -37.61 38.28
CA VAL A 152 -14.95 -38.30 38.18
C VAL A 152 -13.94 -37.77 39.20
N ALA A 153 -13.91 -36.45 39.42
CA ALA A 153 -13.05 -35.83 40.42
C ALA A 153 -13.41 -36.27 41.85
N LYS A 154 -14.71 -36.30 42.19
CA LYS A 154 -15.19 -36.80 43.49
C LYS A 154 -14.79 -38.26 43.72
N GLU A 155 -15.02 -39.13 42.73
CA GLU A 155 -14.60 -40.52 42.85
C GLU A 155 -13.08 -40.68 42.98
N ALA A 156 -12.30 -39.85 42.28
CA ALA A 156 -10.85 -39.86 42.39
C ALA A 156 -10.39 -39.45 43.79
N VAL A 157 -11.01 -38.41 44.37
CA VAL A 157 -10.74 -38.00 45.77
C VAL A 157 -11.04 -39.15 46.71
N SER A 158 -12.21 -39.79 46.64
CA SER A 158 -12.55 -40.92 47.51
C SER A 158 -11.55 -42.08 47.39
N ARG A 159 -11.11 -42.41 46.16
CA ARG A 159 -10.07 -43.44 45.95
C ARG A 159 -8.73 -43.07 46.60
N TRP A 160 -8.31 -41.82 46.51
CA TRP A 160 -7.09 -41.38 47.17
C TRP A 160 -7.24 -41.31 48.69
N THR A 161 -8.42 -40.93 49.20
CA THR A 161 -8.77 -40.98 50.63
C THR A 161 -8.66 -42.42 51.16
N ASP A 162 -9.20 -43.40 50.44
CA ASP A 162 -9.04 -44.83 50.77
C ASP A 162 -7.57 -45.25 50.84
N ASN A 163 -6.78 -44.84 49.84
CA ASN A 163 -5.35 -45.16 49.78
C ASN A 163 -4.60 -44.55 50.97
N VAL A 164 -4.91 -43.31 51.34
CA VAL A 164 -4.32 -42.63 52.51
C VAL A 164 -4.66 -43.38 53.79
N PHE A 165 -5.93 -43.75 54.00
CA PHE A 165 -6.33 -44.52 55.18
C PHE A 165 -5.71 -45.92 55.21
N ALA A 166 -5.58 -46.59 54.06
CA ALA A 166 -4.94 -47.89 53.96
C ALA A 166 -3.45 -47.83 54.34
N ILE A 167 -2.71 -46.84 53.82
CA ILE A 167 -1.29 -46.63 54.16
C ILE A 167 -1.14 -46.28 55.64
N LYS A 168 -2.01 -45.42 56.18
CA LYS A 168 -2.03 -45.04 57.59
C LYS A 168 -2.23 -46.26 58.50
N SER A 169 -3.22 -47.09 58.20
CA SER A 169 -3.51 -48.33 58.93
C SER A 169 -2.36 -49.35 58.84
N TRP A 170 -1.77 -49.54 57.66
CA TRP A 170 -0.62 -50.42 57.47
C TRP A 170 0.61 -49.96 58.26
N THR A 171 0.91 -48.66 58.21
CA THR A 171 2.08 -48.06 58.90
C THR A 171 1.95 -48.22 60.42
N LYS A 172 0.75 -47.99 60.96
CA LYS A 172 0.41 -48.23 62.37
C LYS A 172 0.65 -49.69 62.75
N LYS A 173 0.18 -50.63 61.94
CA LYS A 173 0.33 -52.08 62.21
C LYS A 173 1.79 -52.58 62.08
N LYS A 174 2.57 -52.03 61.14
CA LYS A 174 3.93 -52.51 60.85
C LYS A 174 4.99 -51.90 61.77
N PHE A 175 4.87 -50.62 62.09
CA PHE A 175 5.88 -49.85 62.83
C PHE A 175 5.44 -49.41 64.23
N SER A 176 4.20 -49.71 64.64
CA SER A 176 3.63 -49.32 65.94
C SER A 176 3.67 -47.81 66.21
N PHE A 177 3.57 -46.99 65.16
CA PHE A 177 3.48 -45.54 65.30
C PHE A 177 2.09 -45.09 65.76
N ASP A 178 2.06 -44.00 66.52
CA ASP A 178 0.82 -43.34 66.94
C ASP A 178 0.21 -42.52 65.80
N ASP A 179 -1.12 -42.48 65.75
CA ASP A 179 -1.90 -41.82 64.69
C ASP A 179 -1.56 -40.33 64.57
N SER A 180 -1.38 -39.67 65.72
CA SER A 180 -1.04 -38.24 65.79
C SER A 180 0.32 -37.93 65.17
N ARG A 181 1.29 -38.84 65.35
CA ARG A 181 2.66 -38.71 64.81
C ARG A 181 2.68 -38.92 63.30
N ILE A 182 1.89 -39.86 62.77
CA ILE A 182 1.74 -40.09 61.33
C ILE A 182 1.05 -38.89 60.68
N ASN A 183 -0.07 -38.44 61.23
CA ASN A 183 -0.81 -37.28 60.71
C ASN A 183 0.07 -36.03 60.67
N LYS A 184 0.81 -35.74 61.75
CA LYS A 184 1.74 -34.59 61.80
C LYS A 184 2.91 -34.72 60.83
N ALA A 185 3.42 -35.92 60.59
CA ALA A 185 4.56 -36.15 59.68
C ALA A 185 4.17 -36.00 58.20
N PHE A 186 2.97 -36.43 57.82
CA PHE A 186 2.46 -36.33 56.44
C PHE A 186 1.57 -35.11 56.19
N GLY A 187 1.34 -34.27 57.21
CA GLY A 187 0.49 -33.09 57.11
C GLY A 187 -0.99 -33.41 56.87
N ILE A 188 -1.48 -34.54 57.39
CA ILE A 188 -2.88 -34.96 57.26
C ILE A 188 -3.71 -34.21 58.32
N PRO A 189 -4.70 -33.39 57.91
CA PRO A 189 -5.60 -32.70 58.84
C PRO A 189 -6.40 -33.68 59.71
N GLU A 190 -6.82 -33.26 60.91
CA GLU A 190 -7.63 -34.10 61.80
C GLU A 190 -9.07 -34.30 61.31
N ASP A 191 -9.56 -33.37 60.49
CA ASP A 191 -10.84 -33.35 59.79
C ASP A 191 -10.78 -33.95 58.37
N PHE A 192 -9.70 -34.66 58.04
CA PHE A 192 -9.58 -35.32 56.74
C PHE A 192 -10.53 -36.52 56.64
N ASP A 193 -11.56 -36.37 55.81
CA ASP A 193 -12.57 -37.40 55.55
C ASP A 193 -13.03 -37.37 54.08
N TYR A 194 -13.96 -38.24 53.72
CA TYR A 194 -14.60 -38.23 52.42
C TYR A 194 -15.33 -36.90 52.16
N MET A 195 -15.29 -36.46 50.89
CA MET A 195 -16.02 -35.28 50.43
C MET A 195 -17.44 -35.71 50.02
N ASP A 196 -18.47 -35.07 50.60
CA ASP A 196 -19.88 -35.23 50.20
C ASP A 196 -20.17 -34.67 48.79
#